data_AF-A0A5C9BBH6-F1
#
_entry.id   AF-A0A5C9BBH6-F1
#
_cell.length_a   1.000
_cell.length_b   1.000
_cell.length_c   1.000
_cell.angle_alpha   90.00
_cell.angle_beta   90.00
_cell.angle_gamma   90.00
#
_symmetry.space_group_name_H-M   'P 1'
#
loop_
_entity.id
_entity.type
_entity.pdbx_description
1 polymer ?
#
loop_
_entity_poly.entity_id
_entity_poly.type
_entity_poly.pdbx_seq_one_letter_code
_entity_poly.pdbx_strand_id
1 'polypeptide(L)'
;MGRKHEAEKLLRDGNSPSKIAEQMQITVPSVLQYLRTRVGEGSLKLSDIFFSIPKTTRTLFDAAVSKREGKRKINWRKLPKNGYSRDELNLYLELSSSSLFCGDLYEHIAAMEVLLHDFVKATLISTLGRGEGEWWRSGVPVPIRKDCHARREEDDDPVNGEELVEFC
;
A
#
# COMPACT_ATOMS: atom_id res chain seq x y z
N MET A 1 26.02 2.29 -11.05
CA MET A 1 24.64 1.87 -10.69
C MET A 1 24.01 1.22 -11.91
N GLY A 2 23.37 0.05 -11.76
CA GLY A 2 22.68 -0.58 -12.88
C GLY A 2 21.34 0.12 -13.19
N ARG A 3 20.89 0.09 -14.44
CA ARG A 3 19.63 0.72 -14.90
C ARG A 3 18.41 0.39 -14.04
N LYS A 4 18.36 -0.81 -13.44
CA LYS A 4 17.28 -1.20 -12.52
C LYS A 4 17.20 -0.38 -11.23
N HIS A 5 18.34 0.07 -10.70
CA HIS A 5 18.40 0.89 -9.48
C HIS A 5 18.00 2.34 -9.78
N GLU A 6 18.33 2.82 -10.97
CA GLU A 6 17.88 4.13 -11.46
C GLU A 6 16.36 4.16 -11.62
N ALA A 7 15.77 3.13 -12.24
CA ALA A 7 14.32 2.99 -12.37
C ALA A 7 13.62 2.95 -11.00
N GLU A 8 14.18 2.23 -10.02
CA GLU A 8 13.66 2.21 -8.66
C GLU A 8 13.68 3.60 -8.02
N LYS A 9 14.80 4.32 -8.11
CA LYS A 9 14.92 5.66 -7.55
C LYS A 9 13.85 6.60 -8.13
N LEU A 10 13.70 6.60 -9.46
CA LEU A 10 12.72 7.44 -10.14
C LEU A 10 11.28 7.08 -9.75
N LEU A 11 10.99 5.80 -9.48
CA LEU A 11 9.68 5.36 -8.98
C LEU A 11 9.42 5.93 -7.58
N ARG A 12 10.41 5.84 -6.67
CA ARG A 12 10.32 6.40 -5.31
C ARG A 12 10.16 7.91 -5.29
N ASP A 13 10.71 8.60 -6.29
CA ASP A 13 10.52 10.03 -6.50
C ASP A 13 9.09 10.38 -7.03
N GLY A 14 8.21 9.38 -7.17
CA GLY A 14 6.81 9.55 -7.54
C GLY A 14 6.55 9.60 -9.05
N ASN A 15 7.50 9.16 -9.88
CA ASN A 15 7.29 9.11 -11.32
C ASN A 15 6.55 7.82 -11.71
N SER A 16 5.57 7.95 -12.62
CA SER A 16 4.90 6.78 -13.19
C SER A 16 5.80 6.03 -14.18
N PRO A 17 5.53 4.75 -14.50
CA PRO A 17 6.35 3.97 -15.42
C PRO A 17 6.53 4.61 -16.80
N SER A 18 5.51 5.31 -17.32
CA SER A 18 5.64 6.07 -18.58
C SER A 18 6.64 7.21 -18.46
N LYS A 19 6.56 7.98 -17.36
CA LYS A 19 7.46 9.11 -17.12
C LYS A 19 8.90 8.66 -16.88
N ILE A 20 9.09 7.54 -16.19
CA ILE A 20 10.40 6.89 -16.02
C ILE A 20 10.96 6.50 -17.39
N ALA A 21 10.13 5.89 -18.26
CA ALA A 21 10.54 5.49 -19.59
C ALA A 21 10.99 6.68 -20.45
N GLU A 22 10.25 7.79 -20.40
CA GLU A 22 10.62 9.05 -21.04
C GLU A 22 11.96 9.60 -20.53
N GLN A 23 12.14 9.65 -19.21
CA GLN A 23 13.38 10.16 -18.58
C GLN A 23 14.60 9.30 -18.89
N MET A 24 14.43 7.98 -18.89
CA MET A 24 15.50 7.01 -19.16
C MET A 24 15.71 6.76 -20.66
N GLN A 25 14.89 7.35 -21.54
CA GLN A 25 14.89 7.13 -22.98
C GLN A 25 14.81 5.65 -23.38
N ILE A 26 13.95 4.90 -22.70
CA ILE A 26 13.67 3.48 -22.95
C ILE A 26 12.17 3.23 -23.08
N THR A 27 11.77 1.99 -23.36
CA THR A 27 10.35 1.63 -23.47
C THR A 27 9.73 1.34 -22.10
N VAL A 28 8.42 1.58 -21.96
CA VAL A 28 7.68 1.24 -20.73
C VAL A 28 7.83 -0.25 -20.36
N PRO A 29 7.74 -1.22 -21.31
CA PRO A 29 8.01 -2.62 -20.99
C PRO A 29 9.39 -2.88 -20.38
N SER A 30 10.43 -2.18 -20.83
CA SER A 30 11.78 -2.31 -20.24
C SER A 30 11.83 -1.76 -18.81
N VAL A 31 11.17 -0.63 -18.54
CA VAL A 31 11.03 -0.10 -17.18
C VAL A 31 10.29 -1.10 -16.29
N LEU A 32 9.16 -1.63 -16.75
CA LEU A 32 8.37 -2.60 -15.99
C LEU A 32 9.15 -3.88 -15.68
N GLN A 33 9.98 -4.34 -16.62
CA GLN A 33 10.89 -5.46 -16.38
C GLN A 33 11.86 -5.14 -15.25
N TYR A 34 12.50 -3.97 -15.26
CA TYR A 34 13.40 -3.55 -14.18
C TYR A 34 12.69 -3.46 -12.83
N LEU A 35 11.52 -2.83 -12.78
CA LEU A 35 10.75 -2.69 -11.54
C LEU A 35 10.30 -4.04 -10.99
N ARG A 36 9.84 -4.97 -11.85
CA ARG A 36 9.49 -6.34 -11.46
C ARG A 36 10.68 -7.12 -10.92
N THR A 37 11.87 -6.95 -11.50
CA THR A 37 13.09 -7.55 -10.94
C THR A 37 13.35 -7.02 -9.53
N ARG A 38 13.15 -5.72 -9.29
CA ARG A 38 13.30 -5.12 -7.96
C ARG A 38 12.24 -5.58 -6.96
N VAL A 39 11.03 -5.92 -7.44
CA VAL A 39 10.01 -6.60 -6.63
C VAL A 39 10.45 -8.02 -6.26
N GLY A 40 10.96 -8.79 -7.22
CA GLY A 40 11.50 -10.13 -6.94
C GLY A 40 12.70 -10.14 -6.00
N GLU A 41 13.45 -9.03 -5.94
CA GLU A 41 14.56 -8.81 -5.01
C GLU A 41 14.11 -8.27 -3.64
N GLY A 42 12.81 -8.08 -3.42
CA GLY A 42 12.23 -7.59 -2.15
C GLY A 42 12.43 -6.10 -1.88
N SER A 43 13.05 -5.36 -2.80
CA SER A 43 13.31 -3.92 -2.63
C SER A 43 12.10 -3.04 -2.93
N LEU A 44 11.19 -3.50 -3.77
CA LEU A 44 9.95 -2.82 -4.13
C LEU A 44 8.76 -3.75 -3.89
N LYS A 45 7.59 -3.16 -3.71
CA LYS A 45 6.30 -3.86 -3.67
C LYS A 45 5.51 -3.61 -4.94
N LEU A 46 4.55 -4.49 -5.26
CA LEU A 46 3.65 -4.26 -6.40
C LEU A 46 2.76 -3.03 -6.15
N SER A 47 2.42 -2.79 -4.90
CA SER A 47 1.73 -1.57 -4.44
C SER A 47 2.52 -0.30 -4.76
N ASP A 48 3.84 -0.28 -4.63
CA ASP A 48 4.66 0.89 -4.99
C ASP A 48 4.49 1.25 -6.48
N ILE A 49 4.52 0.23 -7.34
CA ILE A 49 4.31 0.40 -8.78
C ILE A 49 2.88 0.85 -9.06
N PHE A 50 1.88 0.25 -8.40
CA PHE A 50 0.48 0.62 -8.59
C PHE A 50 0.19 2.06 -8.15
N PHE A 51 0.71 2.47 -7.00
CA PHE A 51 0.48 3.80 -6.43
C PHE A 51 1.29 4.90 -7.13
N SER A 52 2.36 4.55 -7.86
CA SER A 52 3.06 5.49 -8.75
C SER A 52 2.16 6.00 -9.89
N ILE A 53 1.09 5.29 -10.24
CA ILE A 53 0.08 5.78 -11.18
C ILE A 53 -0.81 6.80 -10.45
N PRO A 54 -0.91 8.06 -10.94
CA PRO A 54 -1.71 9.10 -10.29
C PRO A 54 -3.15 8.67 -10.05
N LYS A 55 -3.72 9.08 -8.90
CA LYS A 55 -5.11 8.74 -8.54
C LYS A 55 -6.11 9.16 -9.62
N THR A 56 -5.91 10.32 -10.23
CA THR A 56 -6.71 10.83 -11.35
C THR A 56 -6.73 9.84 -12.52
N THR A 57 -5.55 9.35 -12.92
CA THR A 57 -5.41 8.34 -13.98
C THR A 57 -6.08 7.02 -13.61
N ARG A 58 -5.90 6.54 -12.36
CA ARG A 58 -6.56 5.32 -11.88
C ARG A 58 -8.08 5.43 -11.91
N THR A 59 -8.63 6.56 -11.45
CA THR A 59 -10.09 6.79 -11.51
C THR A 59 -10.65 6.86 -12.93
N LEU A 60 -9.86 7.37 -13.90
CA LEU A 60 -10.24 7.34 -15.31
C LEU A 60 -10.27 5.91 -15.85
N PHE A 61 -9.29 5.09 -15.47
CA PHE A 61 -9.27 3.67 -15.84
C PHE A 61 -10.45 2.92 -15.23
N ASP A 62 -10.78 3.16 -13.96
CA ASP A 62 -11.97 2.57 -13.33
C ASP A 62 -13.26 2.96 -14.05
N ALA A 63 -13.42 4.23 -14.42
CA ALA A 63 -14.61 4.69 -15.15
C ALA A 63 -14.74 4.04 -16.55
N ALA A 64 -13.61 3.71 -17.17
CA ALA A 64 -13.53 3.08 -18.47
C ALA A 64 -13.69 1.55 -18.42
N VAL A 65 -13.36 0.92 -17.30
CA VAL A 65 -13.40 -0.54 -17.13
C VAL A 65 -14.74 -0.95 -16.53
N SER A 66 -15.49 -1.75 -17.29
CA SER A 66 -16.71 -2.39 -16.80
C SER A 66 -16.47 -3.87 -16.57
N LYS A 67 -16.96 -4.39 -15.43
CA LYS A 67 -17.01 -5.84 -15.17
C LYS A 67 -18.39 -6.34 -15.56
N ARG A 68 -18.47 -7.19 -16.59
CA ARG A 68 -19.69 -7.94 -16.95
C ARG A 68 -19.34 -9.42 -17.01
N GLU A 69 -20.08 -10.26 -16.29
CA GLU A 69 -19.93 -11.72 -16.32
C GLU A 69 -18.48 -12.21 -16.06
N GLY A 70 -17.80 -11.60 -15.09
CA GLY A 70 -16.41 -11.92 -14.76
C GLY A 70 -15.36 -11.47 -15.79
N LYS A 71 -15.78 -10.97 -16.97
CA LYS A 71 -14.90 -10.42 -17.99
C LYS A 71 -14.80 -8.89 -17.86
N ARG A 72 -13.57 -8.38 -17.99
CA ARG A 72 -13.30 -6.95 -18.04
C ARG A 72 -13.50 -6.47 -19.47
N LYS A 73 -14.34 -5.46 -19.66
CA LYS A 73 -14.54 -4.78 -20.94
C LYS A 73 -14.14 -3.32 -20.80
N ILE A 74 -13.20 -2.89 -21.66
CA ILE A 74 -12.71 -1.51 -21.71
C ILE A 74 -13.60 -0.71 -22.66
N ASN A 75 -14.13 0.40 -22.17
CA ASN A 75 -14.82 1.38 -23.00
C ASN A 75 -13.85 2.48 -23.43
N TRP A 76 -13.22 2.29 -24.59
CA TRP A 76 -12.25 3.23 -25.17
C TRP A 76 -12.80 4.64 -25.38
N ARG A 77 -14.11 4.84 -25.47
CA ARG A 77 -14.72 6.17 -25.66
C ARG A 77 -14.66 7.06 -24.41
N LYS A 78 -14.52 6.44 -23.23
CA LYS A 78 -14.43 7.17 -21.95
C LYS A 78 -13.01 7.61 -21.61
N LEU A 79 -12.03 7.11 -22.36
CA LEU A 79 -10.63 7.42 -22.13
C LEU A 79 -10.21 8.64 -22.98
N PRO A 80 -9.51 9.63 -22.39
CA PRO A 80 -9.03 10.77 -23.14
C PRO A 80 -7.97 10.34 -24.16
N LYS A 81 -7.91 10.99 -25.33
CA LYS A 81 -6.92 10.61 -26.36
C LYS A 81 -5.47 10.84 -25.91
N ASN A 82 -5.27 11.76 -24.97
CA ASN A 82 -3.97 12.16 -24.42
C ASN A 82 -3.99 12.04 -22.89
N GLY A 83 -2.85 11.73 -22.27
CA GLY A 83 -2.71 11.74 -20.80
C GLY A 83 -2.54 10.36 -20.13
N TYR A 84 -2.41 9.28 -20.91
CA TYR A 84 -1.99 7.97 -20.40
C TYR A 84 -1.33 7.12 -21.49
N SER A 85 -0.44 6.20 -21.10
CA SER A 85 0.09 5.18 -22.02
C SER A 85 -0.79 3.93 -22.07
N ARG A 86 -0.87 3.26 -23.23
CA ARG A 86 -1.51 1.94 -23.33
C ARG A 86 -0.86 0.93 -22.38
N ASP A 87 0.44 1.04 -22.16
CA ASP A 87 1.18 0.18 -21.25
C ASP A 87 0.79 0.42 -19.78
N GLU A 88 0.52 1.67 -19.40
CA GLU A 88 0.00 1.99 -18.06
C GLU A 88 -1.41 1.45 -17.84
N LEU A 89 -2.28 1.49 -18.86
CA LEU A 89 -3.61 0.88 -18.76
C LEU A 89 -3.51 -0.64 -18.61
N ASN A 90 -2.63 -1.28 -19.38
CA ASN A 90 -2.39 -2.73 -19.26
C ASN A 90 -1.85 -3.09 -17.88
N LEU A 91 -0.86 -2.34 -17.38
CA LEU A 91 -0.32 -2.50 -16.03
C LEU A 91 -1.40 -2.31 -14.96
N TYR A 92 -2.23 -1.27 -15.10
CA TYR A 92 -3.35 -1.03 -14.20
C TYR A 92 -4.31 -2.23 -14.17
N LEU A 93 -4.67 -2.75 -15.35
CA LEU A 93 -5.56 -3.89 -15.46
C LEU A 93 -4.96 -5.16 -14.85
N GLU A 94 -3.66 -5.38 -15.02
CA GLU A 94 -2.94 -6.51 -14.44
C GLU A 94 -2.92 -6.42 -12.91
N LEU A 95 -2.47 -5.28 -12.36
CA LEU A 95 -2.32 -5.09 -10.91
C LEU A 95 -3.67 -4.97 -10.18
N SER A 96 -4.70 -4.45 -10.85
CA SER A 96 -6.06 -4.40 -10.30
C SER A 96 -6.79 -5.75 -10.41
N SER A 97 -6.27 -6.71 -11.18
CA SER A 97 -6.78 -8.08 -11.21
C SER A 97 -6.05 -8.96 -10.23
N SER A 98 -6.77 -9.33 -9.18
CA SER A 98 -6.54 -10.55 -8.40
C SER A 98 -5.51 -10.45 -7.27
N SER A 99 -5.85 -11.18 -6.21
CA SER A 99 -5.09 -11.80 -5.09
C SER A 99 -3.65 -11.39 -4.78
N LEU A 100 -2.82 -11.06 -5.78
CA LEU A 100 -1.45 -10.58 -5.60
C LEU A 100 -1.40 -9.26 -4.82
N PHE A 101 -2.41 -8.40 -4.98
CA PHE A 101 -2.49 -7.12 -4.26
C PHE A 101 -2.97 -7.29 -2.81
N CYS A 102 -3.52 -8.45 -2.42
CA CYS A 102 -4.05 -8.65 -1.08
C CYS A 102 -2.95 -8.65 -0.02
N GLY A 103 -1.78 -9.24 -0.31
CA GLY A 103 -0.66 -9.28 0.63
C GLY A 103 -0.18 -7.87 1.01
N ASP A 104 0.19 -7.08 0.00
CA ASP A 104 0.58 -5.68 0.17
C ASP A 104 -0.51 -4.85 0.87
N LEU A 105 -1.77 -5.08 0.53
CA LEU A 105 -2.89 -4.38 1.15
C LEU A 105 -3.02 -4.72 2.65
N TYR A 106 -2.91 -5.99 3.01
CA TYR A 106 -2.95 -6.40 4.42
C TYR A 106 -1.78 -5.82 5.21
N GLU A 107 -0.59 -5.77 4.61
CA GLU A 107 0.57 -5.15 5.23
C GLU A 107 0.34 -3.65 5.46
N HIS A 108 -0.23 -2.93 4.47
CA HIS A 108 -0.59 -1.52 4.63
C HIS A 108 -1.68 -1.33 5.70
N ILE A 109 -2.69 -2.20 5.75
CA ILE A 109 -3.75 -2.14 6.77
C ILE A 109 -3.16 -2.36 8.16
N ALA A 110 -2.33 -3.39 8.35
CA ALA A 110 -1.68 -3.68 9.61
C ALA A 110 -0.78 -2.50 10.05
N ALA A 111 0.00 -1.93 9.13
CA ALA A 111 0.81 -0.75 9.42
C ALA A 111 -0.05 0.45 9.83
N MET A 112 -1.16 0.72 9.13
CA MET A 112 -2.09 1.78 9.52
C MET A 112 -2.72 1.53 10.89
N GLU A 113 -3.08 0.29 11.21
CA GLU A 113 -3.65 -0.10 12.49
C GLU A 113 -2.67 0.12 13.65
N VAL A 114 -1.43 -0.37 13.50
CA VAL A 114 -0.36 -0.17 14.50
C VAL A 114 -0.09 1.32 14.69
N LEU A 115 0.08 2.08 13.61
CA LEU A 115 0.32 3.52 13.69
C LEU A 115 -0.84 4.28 14.33
N LEU A 116 -2.09 3.89 14.03
CA LEU A 116 -3.27 4.49 14.65
C LEU A 116 -3.31 4.18 16.14
N HIS A 117 -3.03 2.93 16.51
CA HIS A 117 -3.00 2.52 17.91
C HIS A 117 -1.92 3.27 18.70
N ASP A 118 -0.72 3.40 18.12
CA ASP A 118 0.38 4.17 18.71
C ASP A 118 0.04 5.65 18.84
N PHE A 119 -0.60 6.23 17.82
CA PHE A 119 -1.07 7.62 17.86
C PHE A 119 -2.10 7.84 18.97
N VAL A 120 -3.09 6.95 19.10
CA VAL A 120 -4.09 7.01 20.16
C VAL A 120 -3.43 6.89 21.53
N LYS A 121 -2.53 5.90 21.71
CA LYS A 121 -1.78 5.71 22.95
C LYS A 121 -0.94 6.93 23.31
N ALA A 122 -0.19 7.49 22.36
CA ALA A 122 0.60 8.70 22.57
C ALA A 122 -0.28 9.89 23.00
N THR A 123 -1.44 10.05 22.36
CA THR A 123 -2.42 11.09 22.70
C THR A 123 -2.96 10.90 24.12
N LEU A 124 -3.35 9.68 24.49
CA LEU A 124 -3.83 9.37 25.84
C LEU A 124 -2.74 9.56 26.89
N ILE A 125 -1.50 9.16 26.62
CA ILE A 125 -0.36 9.38 27.52
C ILE A 125 -0.10 10.88 27.71
N SER A 126 -0.16 11.66 26.63
CA SER A 126 0.07 13.12 26.70
C SER A 126 -0.99 13.86 27.50
N THR A 127 -2.22 13.32 27.54
CA THR A 127 -3.38 13.98 28.18
C THR A 127 -3.64 13.49 29.60
N LEU A 128 -3.39 12.20 29.88
CA LEU A 128 -3.77 11.55 31.14
C LEU A 128 -2.57 11.07 31.96
N GLY A 129 -1.38 10.95 31.36
CA GLY A 129 -0.18 10.49 32.02
C GLY A 129 0.30 9.10 31.55
N ARG A 130 1.52 8.73 31.96
CA ARG A 130 2.25 7.58 31.40
C ARG A 130 1.87 6.24 32.04
N GLY A 131 1.21 6.26 33.21
CA GLY A 131 0.87 5.04 33.94
C GLY A 131 -0.30 4.30 33.30
N GLU A 132 -0.26 2.96 33.26
CA GLU A 132 -1.42 2.15 32.83
C GLU A 132 -2.66 2.37 33.71
N GLY A 133 -2.47 2.79 34.97
CA GLY A 133 -3.57 3.24 35.82
C GLY A 133 -4.28 4.50 35.30
N GLU A 134 -3.63 5.28 34.43
CA GLU A 134 -4.07 6.59 33.96
C GLU A 134 -4.62 6.47 32.53
N TRP A 135 -3.75 6.36 31.53
CA TRP A 135 -4.17 6.37 30.12
C TRP A 135 -5.03 5.14 29.76
N TRP A 136 -4.73 3.97 30.33
CA TRP A 136 -5.48 2.75 30.04
C TRP A 136 -6.77 2.67 30.86
N ARG A 137 -6.72 2.80 32.20
CA ARG A 137 -7.95 2.66 33.01
C ARG A 137 -8.90 3.86 32.92
N SER A 138 -8.38 5.08 32.87
CA SER A 138 -9.19 6.31 32.82
C SER A 138 -9.43 6.81 31.41
N GLY A 139 -8.52 6.53 30.47
CA GLY A 139 -8.64 6.96 29.07
C GLY A 139 -9.44 6.00 28.17
N VAL A 140 -9.34 4.69 28.39
CA VAL A 140 -10.03 3.69 27.55
C VAL A 140 -11.33 3.20 28.22
N PRO A 141 -12.48 3.30 27.52
CA PRO A 141 -13.77 2.82 28.02
C PRO A 141 -13.74 1.36 28.50
N VAL A 142 -14.46 1.08 29.58
CA VAL A 142 -14.54 -0.26 30.19
C VAL A 142 -14.95 -1.37 29.21
N PRO A 143 -15.94 -1.17 28.30
CA PRO A 143 -16.31 -2.21 27.34
C PRO A 143 -15.13 -2.60 26.44
N ILE A 144 -14.41 -1.61 25.92
CA ILE A 144 -13.25 -1.82 25.03
C ILE A 144 -12.14 -2.58 25.76
N ARG A 145 -11.85 -2.24 27.02
CA ARG A 145 -10.84 -2.95 27.81
C ARG A 145 -11.18 -4.42 28.04
N LYS A 146 -12.46 -4.73 28.26
CA LYS A 146 -12.92 -6.11 28.42
C LYS A 146 -12.80 -6.89 27.11
N ASP A 147 -13.15 -6.27 25.98
CA ASP A 147 -13.03 -6.89 24.67
C ASP A 147 -11.56 -7.16 24.30
N CYS A 148 -10.66 -6.21 24.56
CA CYS A 148 -9.22 -6.39 24.36
C CYS A 148 -8.65 -7.52 25.23
N HIS A 149 -9.08 -7.62 26.49
CA HIS A 149 -8.65 -8.69 27.38
C HIS A 149 -9.17 -10.06 26.92
N ALA A 150 -10.45 -10.15 26.52
CA ALA A 150 -11.03 -11.40 26.04
C ALA A 150 -10.31 -11.90 24.78
N ARG A 151 -10.09 -11.01 23.79
CA ARG A 151 -9.35 -11.35 22.57
C ARG A 151 -7.94 -11.86 22.83
N ARG A 152 -7.25 -11.32 23.85
CA ARG A 152 -5.90 -11.77 24.21
C ARG A 152 -5.89 -13.19 24.77
N GLU A 153 -6.93 -13.59 25.50
CA GLU A 153 -7.07 -14.95 26.04
C GLU A 153 -7.53 -15.95 24.97
N GLU A 154 -8.24 -15.47 23.94
CA GLU A 154 -8.69 -16.26 22.79
C GLU A 154 -7.62 -16.41 21.70
N ASP A 155 -6.51 -15.68 21.81
CA ASP A 155 -5.40 -15.74 20.87
C ASP A 155 -4.49 -16.94 21.18
N ASP A 156 -4.38 -17.86 20.22
CA ASP A 156 -3.53 -19.07 20.34
C ASP A 156 -2.03 -18.73 20.28
N ASP A 157 -1.65 -17.52 19.84
CA ASP A 157 -0.26 -17.03 19.77
C ASP A 157 -0.14 -15.55 20.21
N PRO A 158 -0.38 -15.25 21.50
CA PRO A 158 -0.41 -13.87 21.98
C PRO A 158 1.01 -13.27 21.99
N VAL A 159 1.19 -12.13 21.31
CA VAL A 159 2.44 -11.38 21.33
C VAL A 159 2.75 -10.93 22.76
N ASN A 160 3.80 -11.49 23.36
CA ASN A 160 4.28 -11.10 24.67
C ASN A 160 5.00 -9.75 24.55
N GLY A 161 4.61 -8.76 25.36
CA GLY A 161 5.02 -7.35 25.26
C GLY A 161 6.50 -7.04 25.51
N GLU A 162 7.41 -8.02 25.45
CA GLU A 162 8.85 -7.87 25.68
C GLU A 162 9.69 -7.76 24.40
N GLU A 163 9.15 -8.09 23.21
CA GLU A 163 9.96 -8.20 21.98
C GLU A 163 10.00 -6.95 21.07
N LEU A 164 9.32 -5.85 21.41
CA LEU A 164 9.31 -4.62 20.57
C LEU A 164 10.42 -3.61 20.93
N VAL A 165 11.56 -4.06 21.48
CA VAL A 165 12.71 -3.21 21.81
C VAL A 165 13.96 -3.64 21.06
N GLU A 166 13.90 -3.86 19.74
CA GLU A 166 15.15 -3.93 18.94
C GLU A 166 14.96 -3.80 17.43
N PHE A 167 14.25 -2.75 16.96
CA PHE A 167 14.43 -2.27 15.57
C PHE A 167 14.34 -0.74 15.55
N CYS A 168 15.45 -0.10 15.91
CA CYS A 168 15.79 1.29 15.58
C CYS A 168 17.13 1.28 14.84
#